data_AF-Q1YEP6-F1
#
_entry.id   AF-Q1YEP6-F1
#
_cell.length_a   1.000
_cell.length_b   1.000
_cell.length_c   1.000
_cell.angle_alpha   90.00
_cell.angle_beta   90.00
_cell.angle_gamma   90.00
#
_symmetry.space_group_name_H-M   'P 1'
#
loop_
_entity.id
_entity.type
_entity.pdbx_description
1 polymer ?
#
loop_
_entity_poly.entity_id
_entity_poly.type
_entity_poly.pdbx_seq_one_letter_code
_entity_poly.pdbx_strand_id
1 'polypeptide(L)'
;MSTDPDLVARLRPVRLPADFAAFDRSEVLAAAALGILAGLLLLALLHLVTRRRDTALTMARREIAAARLLPAEDRLFRQAALIDRLRRDAAPARQGTRPDSGAILREDIGASLYRPGTTPDLDAIDAAILTMARGRRRLRARA
;
A
#
# COMPACT_ATOMS: atom_id res chain seq x y z
N MET A 1 -17.17 -46.12 -29.82
CA MET A 1 -18.39 -45.47 -29.30
C MET A 1 -18.92 -44.58 -30.41
N SER A 2 -19.64 -45.19 -31.35
CA SER A 2 -20.14 -44.53 -32.56
C SER A 2 -21.33 -43.65 -32.19
N THR A 3 -21.22 -42.36 -32.47
CA THR A 3 -22.32 -41.40 -32.37
C THR A 3 -23.44 -41.87 -33.29
N ASP A 4 -24.53 -42.35 -32.70
CA ASP A 4 -25.69 -42.87 -33.44
C ASP A 4 -26.37 -41.70 -34.18
N PRO A 5 -26.37 -41.70 -35.53
CA PRO A 5 -26.85 -40.57 -36.33
C PRO A 5 -28.35 -40.28 -36.13
N ASP A 6 -29.13 -41.28 -35.73
CA ASP A 6 -30.56 -41.13 -35.45
C ASP A 6 -30.84 -40.38 -34.14
N LEU A 7 -29.88 -40.41 -33.20
CA LEU A 7 -29.96 -39.71 -31.91
C LEU A 7 -29.74 -38.19 -32.09
N VAL A 8 -28.90 -37.81 -33.06
CA VAL A 8 -28.68 -36.42 -33.47
C VAL A 8 -29.88 -35.88 -34.26
N ALA A 9 -30.53 -36.70 -35.08
CA ALA A 9 -31.72 -36.31 -35.84
C ALA A 9 -32.97 -36.05 -34.95
N ARG A 10 -33.03 -36.66 -33.76
CA ARG A 10 -34.10 -36.43 -32.76
C ARG A 10 -33.87 -35.21 -31.87
N LEU A 11 -32.68 -34.61 -31.89
CA LEU A 11 -32.44 -33.31 -31.28
C LEU A 11 -33.12 -32.26 -32.14
N ARG A 12 -34.40 -32.00 -31.82
CA ARG A 12 -35.18 -30.89 -32.37
C ARG A 12 -34.30 -29.63 -32.29
N PRO A 13 -34.12 -28.88 -33.39
CA PRO A 13 -33.30 -27.67 -33.34
C PRO A 13 -33.90 -26.78 -32.26
N VAL A 14 -33.16 -26.57 -31.17
CA VAL A 14 -33.52 -25.64 -30.11
C VAL A 14 -33.41 -24.26 -30.75
N ARG A 15 -34.46 -23.86 -31.47
CA ARG A 15 -34.60 -22.51 -31.96
C ARG A 15 -34.89 -21.67 -30.73
N LEU A 16 -33.84 -21.02 -30.22
CA LEU A 16 -34.05 -19.93 -29.27
C LEU A 16 -34.99 -18.92 -29.94
N PRO A 17 -36.08 -18.49 -29.26
CA PRO A 17 -36.93 -17.42 -29.76
C PRO A 17 -36.07 -16.21 -30.11
N ALA A 18 -36.36 -15.53 -31.23
CA ALA A 18 -35.59 -14.36 -31.66
C ALA A 18 -35.54 -13.26 -30.58
N ASP A 19 -36.55 -13.23 -29.70
CA ASP A 19 -36.65 -12.30 -28.57
C ASP A 19 -35.59 -12.52 -27.49
N PHE A 20 -34.96 -13.70 -27.42
CA PHE A 20 -33.82 -13.95 -26.50
C PHE A 20 -32.51 -13.30 -26.96
N ALA A 21 -32.42 -12.90 -28.23
CA ALA A 21 -31.27 -12.16 -28.76
C ALA A 21 -31.52 -10.64 -28.76
N ALA A 22 -32.75 -10.21 -28.48
CA ALA A 22 -33.10 -8.81 -28.40
C ALA A 22 -32.64 -8.25 -27.05
N PHE A 23 -31.52 -7.53 -27.07
CA PHE A 23 -31.01 -6.79 -25.91
C PHE A 23 -32.11 -5.87 -25.36
N ASP A 24 -32.65 -6.20 -24.20
CA ASP A 24 -33.67 -5.37 -23.58
C ASP A 24 -33.03 -4.14 -22.91
N ARG A 25 -33.76 -3.04 -22.79
CA ARG A 25 -33.28 -1.83 -22.11
C ARG A 25 -32.91 -2.12 -20.65
N SER A 26 -33.61 -3.09 -20.04
CA SER A 26 -33.31 -3.59 -18.70
C SER A 26 -31.93 -4.25 -18.61
N GLU A 27 -31.54 -5.02 -19.63
CA GLU A 27 -30.22 -5.68 -19.72
C GLU A 27 -29.09 -4.68 -19.91
N VAL A 28 -29.31 -3.62 -20.69
CA VAL A 28 -28.34 -2.52 -20.83
C VAL A 28 -28.11 -1.82 -19.49
N LEU A 29 -29.19 -1.54 -18.75
CA LEU A 29 -29.10 -0.91 -17.43
C LEU A 29 -28.40 -1.83 -16.42
N ALA A 30 -28.69 -3.13 -16.45
CA ALA A 30 -28.05 -4.12 -15.60
C ALA A 30 -26.55 -4.23 -15.91
N ALA A 31 -26.17 -4.28 -17.18
CA ALA A 31 -24.78 -4.31 -17.61
C ALA A 31 -24.03 -3.03 -17.19
N ALA A 32 -24.67 -1.86 -17.30
CA ALA A 32 -24.11 -0.59 -16.85
C ALA A 32 -23.89 -0.58 -15.33
N ALA A 33 -24.87 -1.03 -14.55
CA ALA A 33 -24.74 -1.15 -13.09
C ALA A 33 -23.60 -2.11 -12.71
N LEU A 34 -23.47 -3.23 -13.42
CA LEU A 34 -22.40 -4.21 -13.21
C LEU A 34 -21.02 -3.61 -13.52
N GLY A 35 -20.90 -2.83 -14.60
CA GLY A 35 -19.68 -2.11 -14.96
C GLY A 35 -19.29 -1.08 -13.91
N ILE A 36 -20.25 -0.31 -13.39
CA ILE A 36 -20.01 0.65 -12.30
C ILE A 36 -19.55 -0.09 -11.04
N LEU A 37 -20.23 -1.17 -10.67
CA LEU A 37 -19.86 -1.97 -9.51
C LEU A 37 -18.45 -2.55 -9.64
N ALA A 38 -18.11 -3.11 -10.80
CA ALA A 38 -16.77 -3.61 -11.09
C ALA A 38 -15.72 -2.49 -11.03
N GLY A 39 -16.04 -1.30 -11.56
CA GLY A 39 -15.17 -0.11 -11.48
C GLY A 39 -14.94 0.35 -10.05
N LEU A 40 -15.98 0.38 -9.21
CA LEU A 40 -15.87 0.70 -7.79
C LEU A 40 -15.05 -0.34 -7.04
N LEU A 41 -15.25 -1.62 -7.35
CA LEU A 41 -14.51 -2.72 -6.73
C LEU A 41 -13.01 -2.63 -7.08
N LEU A 42 -12.70 -2.36 -8.35
CA LEU A 42 -11.34 -2.13 -8.83
C LEU A 42 -10.73 -0.89 -8.16
N LEU A 43 -11.46 0.22 -8.09
CA LEU A 43 -11.01 1.44 -7.43
C LEU A 43 -10.76 1.22 -5.94
N ALA A 44 -11.63 0.48 -5.26
CA ALA A 44 -11.46 0.12 -3.85
C ALA A 44 -10.21 -0.74 -3.64
N LEU A 45 -9.96 -1.70 -4.55
CA LEU A 45 -8.77 -2.54 -4.53
C LEU A 45 -7.51 -1.71 -4.79
N LEU A 46 -7.53 -0.85 -5.80
CA LEU A 46 -6.44 0.10 -6.08
C LEU A 46 -6.22 1.00 -4.86
N HIS A 47 -7.27 1.56 -4.27
CA HIS A 47 -7.16 2.41 -3.11
C HIS A 47 -6.55 1.65 -1.92
N LEU A 48 -6.98 0.42 -1.66
CA LEU A 48 -6.40 -0.41 -0.60
C LEU A 48 -4.90 -0.68 -0.82
N VAL A 49 -4.51 -0.97 -2.06
CA VAL A 49 -3.11 -1.23 -2.43
C VAL A 49 -2.26 0.06 -2.43
N THR A 50 -2.84 1.20 -2.81
CA THR A 50 -2.11 2.46 -3.03
C THR A 50 -2.10 3.35 -1.78
N ARG A 51 -3.13 3.32 -0.94
CA ARG A 51 -3.25 4.11 0.31
C ARG A 51 -2.13 3.82 1.33
N ARG A 52 -1.52 2.63 1.28
CA ARG A 52 -0.33 2.28 2.09
C ARG A 52 0.97 2.92 1.58
N ARG A 53 1.06 3.29 0.29
CA ARG A 53 2.29 3.83 -0.33
C ARG A 53 2.48 5.32 -0.06
N ASP A 54 1.42 6.10 -0.01
CA ASP A 54 1.52 7.56 0.18
C ASP A 54 1.43 7.99 1.65
N THR A 55 0.83 7.18 2.52
CA THR A 55 0.65 7.53 3.93
C THR A 55 1.96 7.61 4.71
N ALA A 56 2.89 6.66 4.54
CA ALA A 56 4.10 6.63 5.37
C ALA A 56 5.03 7.85 5.15
N LEU A 57 5.29 8.23 3.89
CA LEU A 57 6.14 9.39 3.58
C LEU A 57 5.45 10.72 3.93
N THR A 58 4.14 10.83 3.67
CA THR A 58 3.37 12.03 3.96
C THR A 58 3.19 12.21 5.47
N MET A 59 2.95 11.11 6.20
CA MET A 59 2.89 11.10 7.67
C MET A 59 4.25 11.50 8.27
N ALA A 60 5.35 10.90 7.80
CA ALA A 60 6.69 11.24 8.29
C ALA A 60 7.02 12.72 8.07
N ARG A 61 6.69 13.28 6.89
CA ARG A 61 6.87 14.72 6.62
C ARG A 61 6.05 15.59 7.56
N ARG A 62 4.78 15.23 7.81
CA ARG A 62 3.90 15.96 8.71
C ARG A 62 4.40 15.91 10.16
N GLU A 63 4.84 14.75 10.61
CA GLU A 63 5.37 14.59 11.96
C GLU A 63 6.72 15.31 12.15
N ILE A 64 7.61 15.28 11.16
CA ILE A 64 8.86 16.07 11.17
C ILE A 64 8.56 17.58 11.20
N ALA A 65 7.62 18.05 10.37
CA ALA A 65 7.23 19.45 10.36
C ALA A 65 6.65 19.90 11.71
N ALA A 66 5.87 19.04 12.37
CA ALA A 66 5.39 19.30 13.72
C ALA A 66 6.52 19.29 14.75
N ALA A 67 7.47 18.35 14.64
CA ALA A 67 8.60 18.20 15.56
C ALA A 67 9.57 19.39 15.50
N ARG A 68 9.68 20.08 14.36
CA ARG A 68 10.50 21.29 14.19
C ARG A 68 10.07 22.47 15.04
N LEU A 69 8.82 22.50 15.51
CA LEU A 69 8.31 23.56 16.37
C LEU A 69 8.62 23.32 17.86
N LEU A 70 9.20 22.17 18.22
CA LEU A 70 9.49 21.80 19.58
C LEU A 70 10.94 22.13 19.99
N PRO A 71 11.21 22.27 21.30
CA PRO A 71 12.57 22.30 21.84
C PRO A 71 13.40 21.10 21.37
N ALA A 72 14.72 21.26 21.30
CA ALA A 72 15.64 20.27 20.73
C ALA A 72 15.53 18.88 21.38
N GLU A 73 15.33 18.83 22.70
CA GLU A 73 15.21 17.59 23.48
C GLU A 73 13.90 16.85 23.16
N ASP A 74 12.78 17.58 23.11
CA ASP A 74 11.48 17.03 22.74
C ASP A 74 11.42 16.57 21.27
N ARG A 75 12.14 17.29 20.39
CA ARG A 75 12.28 16.94 18.98
C ARG A 75 12.99 15.59 18.81
N LEU A 76 14.07 15.33 19.55
CA LEU A 76 14.76 14.04 19.55
C LEU A 76 13.85 12.89 19.98
N PHE A 77 13.08 13.09 21.06
CA PHE A 77 12.17 12.05 21.54
C PHE A 77 11.08 11.73 20.50
N ARG A 78 10.50 12.76 19.86
CA ARG A 78 9.53 12.61 18.76
C ARG A 78 10.13 11.88 17.56
N GLN A 79 11.36 12.21 17.18
CA GLN A 79 12.07 11.55 16.08
C GLN A 79 12.33 10.05 16.40
N ALA A 80 12.73 9.72 17.62
CA ALA A 80 12.92 8.33 18.06
C ALA A 80 11.61 7.53 18.03
N ALA A 81 10.49 8.12 18.48
CA ALA A 81 9.17 7.50 18.43
C ALA A 81 8.69 7.25 17.00
N LEU A 82 8.93 8.20 16.09
CA LEU A 82 8.60 8.09 14.67
C LEU A 82 9.37 6.95 14.00
N ILE A 83 10.67 6.77 14.33
CA ILE A 83 11.48 5.65 13.83
C ILE A 83 10.91 4.31 14.27
N ASP A 84 10.56 4.15 15.55
CA ASP A 84 10.03 2.89 16.07
C ASP A 84 8.64 2.56 15.49
N ARG A 85 7.78 3.57 15.31
CA ARG A 85 6.50 3.43 14.61
C ARG A 85 6.71 2.98 13.17
N LEU A 86 7.59 3.65 12.44
CA LEU A 86 7.93 3.30 11.06
C LEU A 86 8.51 1.88 10.95
N ARG A 87 9.18 1.37 11.98
CA ARG A 87 9.70 -0.01 12.03
C ARG A 87 8.58 -1.03 12.32
N ARG A 88 7.68 -0.76 13.26
CA ARG A 88 6.53 -1.64 13.57
C ARG A 88 5.55 -1.77 12.40
N ASP A 89 5.30 -0.68 11.69
CA ASP A 89 4.40 -0.67 10.54
C ASP A 89 5.01 -1.42 9.33
N ALA A 90 6.33 -1.61 9.31
CA ALA A 90 6.99 -2.54 8.42
C ALA A 90 6.80 -3.96 8.98
N ALA A 91 5.67 -4.59 8.62
CA ALA A 91 5.38 -5.99 8.88
C ALA A 91 6.64 -6.88 8.70
N PRO A 92 6.77 -8.03 9.42
CA PRO A 92 7.98 -8.86 9.49
C PRO A 92 8.30 -9.62 8.18
N ALA A 93 7.85 -9.12 7.03
CA ALA A 93 7.81 -9.86 5.79
C ALA A 93 9.17 -10.13 5.16
N ARG A 94 10.23 -9.34 5.43
CA ARG A 94 11.58 -9.59 4.86
C ARG A 94 12.68 -9.06 5.77
N GLN A 95 12.90 -9.72 6.90
CA GLN A 95 14.13 -9.64 7.68
C GLN A 95 15.26 -10.37 6.91
N GLY A 96 15.58 -9.89 5.70
CA GLY A 96 16.50 -10.55 4.78
C GLY A 96 17.57 -9.58 4.31
N THR A 97 18.75 -9.67 4.94
CA THR A 97 20.07 -9.38 4.33
C THR A 97 20.36 -7.95 3.86
N ARG A 98 19.70 -6.93 4.44
CA ARG A 98 20.17 -5.53 4.31
C ARG A 98 20.31 -4.96 5.72
N PRO A 99 21.43 -4.28 6.06
CA PRO A 99 21.54 -3.63 7.36
C PRO A 99 20.33 -2.72 7.56
N ASP A 100 19.60 -2.95 8.65
CA ASP A 100 18.41 -2.19 9.00
C ASP A 100 18.87 -0.76 9.31
N SER A 101 18.81 0.11 8.30
CA SER A 101 19.21 1.51 8.43
C SER A 101 18.43 2.22 9.55
N GLY A 102 17.26 1.71 9.93
CA GLY A 102 16.50 2.18 11.08
C GLY A 102 17.06 1.71 12.43
N ALA A 103 17.69 0.53 12.48
CA ALA A 103 18.38 0.04 13.67
C ALA A 103 19.65 0.86 13.95
N ILE A 104 20.44 1.14 12.91
CA ILE A 104 21.64 1.99 12.99
C ILE A 104 21.26 3.40 13.47
N LEU A 105 20.23 4.00 12.86
CA LEU A 105 19.77 5.34 13.26
C LEU A 105 19.22 5.38 14.70
N ARG A 106 18.58 4.30 15.17
CA ARG A 106 18.12 4.19 16.55
C ARG A 106 19.28 4.06 17.53
N GLU A 107 20.33 3.34 17.17
CA GLU A 107 21.54 3.19 17.99
C GLU A 107 22.29 4.52 18.10
N ASP A 108 22.43 5.27 16.99
CA ASP A 108 23.02 6.62 16.98
C ASP A 108 22.20 7.62 17.83
N ILE A 109 20.87 7.58 17.74
CA ILE A 109 19.98 8.41 18.57
C ILE A 109 20.05 7.97 20.04
N GLY A 110 20.08 6.67 20.31
CA GLY A 110 20.24 6.13 21.66
C GLY A 110 21.56 6.56 22.30
N ALA A 111 22.66 6.48 21.55
CA ALA A 111 23.97 6.90 22.01
C ALA A 111 24.03 8.42 22.29
N SER A 112 23.37 9.25 21.49
CA SER A 112 23.30 10.70 21.71
C SER A 112 22.40 11.09 22.88
N LEU A 113 21.32 10.35 23.16
CA LEU A 113 20.45 10.58 24.33
C LEU A 113 21.14 10.24 25.66
N TYR A 114 22.06 9.26 25.68
CA TYR A 114 22.78 8.85 26.89
C TYR A 114 24.12 9.54 27.10
N ARG A 115 24.59 10.35 26.13
CA ARG A 115 25.86 11.09 26.23
C ARG A 115 25.61 12.60 26.33
N PRO A 116 25.50 13.15 27.55
CA PRO A 116 25.36 14.59 27.72
C PRO A 116 26.64 15.28 27.22
N GLY A 117 26.54 16.02 26.11
CA GLY A 117 27.64 16.83 25.56
C GLY A 117 27.86 16.73 24.05
N THR A 118 27.32 15.72 23.38
CA THR A 118 27.24 15.71 21.91
C THR A 118 25.91 16.29 21.49
N THR A 119 25.89 17.47 20.87
CA THR A 119 24.67 18.03 20.25
C THR A 119 24.40 17.24 18.96
N PRO A 120 23.43 16.33 18.92
CA PRO A 120 23.13 15.59 17.70
C PRO A 120 22.58 16.55 16.64
N ASP A 121 23.01 16.36 15.40
CA ASP A 121 22.47 17.11 14.26
C ASP A 121 21.04 16.61 13.96
N LEU A 122 20.06 17.37 14.45
CA LEU A 122 18.63 17.08 14.33
C LEU A 122 18.14 17.10 12.88
N ASP A 123 18.77 17.91 12.03
CA ASP A 123 18.40 18.02 10.62
C ASP A 123 18.98 16.85 9.80
N ALA A 124 20.18 16.37 10.15
CA ALA A 124 20.72 15.13 9.61
C ALA A 124 19.83 13.91 9.96
N ILE A 125 19.31 13.87 11.19
CA ILE A 125 18.37 12.82 11.63
C ILE A 125 17.05 12.89 10.83
N ASP A 126 16.48 14.08 10.63
CA ASP A 126 15.28 14.25 9.80
C ASP A 126 15.51 13.79 8.35
N ALA A 127 16.67 14.14 7.77
CA ALA A 127 17.04 13.70 6.43
C ALA A 127 17.13 12.16 6.35
N ALA A 128 17.70 11.51 7.37
CA ALA A 128 17.79 10.06 7.47
C ALA A 128 16.41 9.38 7.61
N ILE A 129 15.50 9.97 8.39
CA ILE A 129 14.11 9.47 8.50
C ILE A 129 13.40 9.55 7.14
N LEU A 130 13.58 10.66 6.41
CA LEU A 130 13.00 10.84 5.08
C LEU A 130 13.60 9.89 4.03
N THR A 131 14.90 9.62 4.06
CA THR A 131 15.52 8.64 3.16
C THR A 131 15.06 7.22 3.46
N MET A 132 14.88 6.85 4.74
CA MET A 132 14.29 5.58 5.16
C MET A 132 12.83 5.45 4.64
N ALA A 133 12.02 6.49 4.81
CA ALA A 133 10.64 6.50 4.29
C ALA A 133 10.59 6.39 2.74
N ARG A 134 11.55 7.02 2.03
CA ARG A 134 11.68 6.96 0.57
C ARG A 134 12.21 5.61 0.05
N GLY A 135 13.21 5.02 0.70
CA GLY A 135 13.78 3.72 0.31
C GLY A 135 12.73 2.60 0.36
N ARG A 136 11.82 2.68 1.32
CA ARG A 136 10.66 1.78 1.44
C ARG A 136 9.65 1.93 0.31
N ARG A 137 9.47 3.14 -0.25
CA ARG A 137 8.65 3.36 -1.47
C ARG A 137 9.18 2.56 -2.66
N ARG A 138 10.51 2.47 -2.81
CA ARG A 138 11.17 1.81 -3.95
C ARG A 138 11.18 0.29 -3.85
N LEU A 139 11.49 -0.25 -2.67
CA LEU A 139 11.58 -1.71 -2.47
C LEU A 139 10.24 -2.43 -2.65
N ARG A 140 9.13 -1.76 -2.31
CA ARG A 140 7.77 -2.32 -2.45
C ARG A 140 7.14 -2.04 -3.83
N ALA A 141 7.77 -1.25 -4.70
CA ALA A 141 7.35 -1.06 -6.09
C ALA A 141 7.98 -2.11 -7.03
N ARG A 142 9.03 -2.80 -6.57
CA ARG A 142 9.75 -3.86 -7.31
C ARG A 142 9.36 -5.28 -6.90
N ALA A 143 8.55 -5.44 -5.85
CA ALA A 143 8.03 -6.71 -5.36
C ALA A 143 6.53 -6.77 -5.57
#